data_AF-A0A1A8DIF1-F1
#
_entry.id   AF-A0A1A8DIF1-F1
#
_cell.length_a   1.000
_cell.length_b   1.000
_cell.length_c   1.000
_cell.angle_alpha   90.00
_cell.angle_beta   90.00
_cell.angle_gamma   90.00
#
_symmetry.space_group_name_H-M   'P 1'
#
loop_
_entity.id
_entity.type
_entity.pdbx_description
1 polymer ?
#
loop_
_entity_poly.entity_id
_entity_poly.type
_entity_poly.pdbx_seq_one_letter_code
_entity_poly.pdbx_strand_id
1 'polypeptide(L)'
;DKTRDESRESKTQQANKITSQDKANSESHAVKPSTSSANINGGDSVSQKSSTTTSNPPNVPLEKITVNMKVVARRKALSWHAGKVTEIITKEDGRVKYKVAFEEKGRALVSGHHIALAHQPKVSYLSTGARVVIETEDGEFMPGIVAEVPGRKNHMRFMVFTDDHTPVYIALPKIRLVCQPLADPLDDIPDNNHREFMRDYLRQWPFPAQTHYRVGQKMRALYNGTQEKVEVLQVDCSLIEVIFEVDQHKEWLYRGSIRLEQMLEMYEEMGAKKSDEKKNNGTVKK
;
A
#
# COMPACT_ATOMS: atom_id res chain seq x y z
N ASP A 1 -41.70 -55.09 8.87
CA ASP A 1 -42.94 -54.87 9.63
C ASP A 1 -43.35 -53.41 9.48
N LYS A 2 -44.55 -53.18 8.89
CA LYS A 2 -45.35 -51.93 8.79
C LYS A 2 -44.69 -50.67 8.15
N THR A 3 -44.89 -50.39 6.85
CA THR A 3 -46.02 -49.70 6.14
C THR A 3 -45.88 -48.17 5.96
N ARG A 4 -46.24 -47.73 4.73
CA ARG A 4 -46.55 -46.40 4.15
C ARG A 4 -45.44 -45.74 3.32
N ASP A 5 -45.44 -45.74 1.98
CA ASP A 5 -46.47 -45.44 0.95
C ASP A 5 -46.76 -43.93 0.84
N GLU A 6 -46.21 -43.27 -0.20
CA GLU A 6 -47.00 -42.78 -1.35
C GLU A 6 -46.10 -42.06 -2.37
N SER A 7 -46.38 -42.35 -3.62
CA SER A 7 -45.85 -41.80 -4.86
C SER A 7 -46.63 -40.56 -5.31
N ARG A 8 -46.01 -39.68 -6.12
CA ARG A 8 -46.65 -38.98 -7.25
C ARG A 8 -45.64 -38.17 -8.10
N GLU A 9 -45.56 -38.57 -9.37
CA GLU A 9 -45.18 -37.74 -10.53
C GLU A 9 -46.17 -36.56 -10.66
N SER A 10 -46.02 -35.49 -11.42
CA SER A 10 -45.33 -35.17 -12.69
C SER A 10 -45.53 -33.66 -12.95
N LYS A 11 -44.68 -33.02 -13.76
CA LYS A 11 -45.06 -32.26 -14.99
C LYS A 11 -44.03 -31.20 -15.42
N THR A 12 -43.54 -31.41 -16.64
CA THR A 12 -42.85 -30.50 -17.56
C THR A 12 -43.77 -29.38 -18.05
N GLN A 13 -43.21 -28.20 -18.36
CA GLN A 13 -43.58 -27.28 -19.47
C GLN A 13 -42.58 -26.09 -19.44
N GLN A 14 -41.68 -25.91 -20.41
CA GLN A 14 -41.80 -25.42 -21.80
C GLN A 14 -41.46 -23.94 -21.95
N ALA A 15 -40.59 -23.68 -22.92
CA ALA A 15 -40.05 -22.40 -23.34
C ALA A 15 -41.09 -21.56 -24.11
N ASN A 16 -40.88 -20.24 -24.14
CA ASN A 16 -41.34 -19.38 -25.22
C ASN A 16 -40.30 -18.29 -25.53
N LYS A 17 -40.01 -18.14 -26.82
CA LYS A 17 -39.25 -17.08 -27.47
C LYS A 17 -40.13 -16.54 -28.60
N ILE A 18 -39.88 -15.27 -28.99
CA ILE A 18 -40.23 -14.54 -30.26
C ILE A 18 -41.22 -13.38 -30.01
N THR A 19 -41.09 -12.13 -30.50
CA THR A 19 -40.07 -11.34 -31.26
C THR A 19 -40.65 -9.91 -31.48
N SER A 20 -39.79 -8.86 -31.50
CA SER A 20 -39.85 -7.53 -32.20
C SER A 20 -41.10 -6.63 -32.13
N GLN A 21 -41.10 -5.31 -32.39
CA GLN A 21 -40.18 -4.18 -32.61
C GLN A 21 -41.13 -2.96 -32.64
N ASP A 22 -40.74 -1.79 -32.14
CA ASP A 22 -40.80 -0.56 -32.95
C ASP A 22 -40.13 0.65 -32.30
N LYS A 23 -39.52 1.45 -33.18
CA LYS A 23 -38.76 2.68 -32.96
C LYS A 23 -39.69 3.89 -32.79
N ALA A 24 -39.26 4.88 -32.01
CA ALA A 24 -39.36 6.29 -32.39
C ALA A 24 -38.42 7.16 -31.56
N ASN A 25 -38.00 8.25 -32.20
CA ASN A 25 -36.89 9.13 -31.94
C ASN A 25 -37.32 10.35 -31.09
N SER A 26 -36.45 10.90 -30.23
CA SER A 26 -36.44 12.34 -29.95
C SER A 26 -35.10 12.77 -29.31
N GLU A 27 -34.48 13.74 -29.96
CA GLU A 27 -33.21 14.38 -29.65
C GLU A 27 -33.38 15.59 -28.71
N SER A 28 -32.21 16.12 -28.30
CA SER A 28 -31.92 17.48 -27.81
C SER A 28 -31.91 17.64 -26.27
N HIS A 29 -30.94 18.27 -25.61
CA HIS A 29 -29.88 19.20 -26.00
C HIS A 29 -28.64 19.01 -25.10
N ALA A 30 -27.46 18.88 -25.70
CA ALA A 30 -26.17 19.02 -25.02
C ALA A 30 -25.60 20.42 -25.33
N VAL A 31 -25.35 21.22 -24.28
CA VAL A 31 -24.74 22.54 -24.38
C VAL A 31 -23.24 22.43 -24.13
N LYS A 32 -22.45 22.71 -25.17
CA LYS A 32 -21.03 23.10 -25.08
C LYS A 32 -20.93 24.58 -24.68
N PRO A 33 -19.88 24.96 -23.95
CA PRO A 33 -19.25 26.26 -24.18
C PRO A 33 -17.90 26.08 -24.89
N SER A 34 -17.74 26.93 -25.89
CA SER A 34 -16.58 27.15 -26.73
C SER A 34 -15.43 27.86 -26.01
N THR A 35 -14.24 27.54 -26.52
CA THR A 35 -12.93 28.19 -26.39
C THR A 35 -12.93 29.72 -26.27
N SER A 36 -12.02 30.25 -25.46
CA SER A 36 -11.27 31.46 -25.79
C SER A 36 -9.78 31.20 -25.57
N SER A 37 -9.03 31.27 -26.67
CA SER A 37 -7.58 31.19 -26.74
C SER A 37 -7.00 32.56 -26.41
N ALA A 38 -6.12 32.63 -25.42
CA ALA A 38 -5.27 33.80 -25.17
C ALA A 38 -3.81 33.36 -25.26
N ASN A 39 -3.15 33.77 -26.35
CA ASN A 39 -1.71 33.74 -26.50
C ASN A 39 -1.07 34.74 -25.53
N ILE A 40 -0.20 34.27 -24.63
CA ILE A 40 0.80 35.11 -23.99
C ILE A 40 2.15 34.40 -24.09
N ASN A 41 3.01 34.92 -24.97
CA ASN A 41 4.45 34.72 -24.91
C ASN A 41 4.97 35.37 -23.63
N GLY A 42 5.67 34.60 -22.81
CA GLY A 42 6.33 35.08 -21.59
C GLY A 42 7.02 33.92 -20.92
N GLY A 43 8.25 33.64 -21.36
CA GLY A 43 9.12 32.68 -20.70
C GLY A 43 9.58 33.26 -19.37
N ASP A 44 9.02 32.76 -18.28
CA ASP A 44 9.60 32.91 -16.96
C ASP A 44 9.72 31.51 -16.32
N SER A 45 10.98 31.16 -16.02
CA SER A 45 11.34 29.96 -15.27
C SER A 45 10.75 30.02 -13.87
N VAL A 46 9.57 29.43 -13.68
CA VAL A 46 9.04 29.14 -12.35
C VAL A 46 9.81 27.94 -11.81
N SER A 47 10.86 28.22 -11.03
CA SER A 47 11.48 27.24 -10.15
C SER A 47 10.42 26.67 -9.21
N GLN A 48 9.95 25.46 -9.52
CA GLN A 48 9.17 24.66 -8.58
C GLN A 48 10.09 24.22 -7.46
N LYS A 49 10.11 25.01 -6.37
CA LYS A 49 10.54 24.52 -5.06
C LYS A 49 9.53 23.46 -4.62
N SER A 50 9.83 22.21 -4.95
CA SER A 50 9.25 21.04 -4.30
C SER A 50 9.54 21.18 -2.80
N SER A 51 8.50 21.30 -1.98
CA SER A 51 8.61 21.35 -0.53
C SER A 51 9.29 20.08 -0.03
N THR A 52 10.57 20.20 0.30
CA THR A 52 11.35 19.24 1.04
C THR A 52 10.87 19.29 2.49
N THR A 53 10.11 18.29 2.91
CA THR A 53 9.89 18.02 4.33
C THR A 53 10.66 16.75 4.69
N THR A 54 11.98 16.87 4.75
CA THR A 54 12.78 16.15 5.73
C THR A 54 12.61 16.89 7.05
N SER A 55 11.48 16.70 7.71
CA SER A 55 11.23 17.28 9.03
C SER A 55 10.95 16.14 9.98
N ASN A 56 11.67 16.15 11.11
CA ASN A 56 11.38 15.35 12.30
C ASN A 56 9.86 15.17 12.50
N PRO A 57 9.42 14.02 13.05
CA PRO A 57 8.01 13.79 13.31
C PRO A 57 7.43 15.01 14.04
N PRO A 58 6.21 15.46 13.70
CA PRO A 58 5.62 16.64 14.30
C PRO A 58 5.74 16.55 15.82
N ASN A 59 6.25 17.60 16.45
CA ASN A 59 6.42 17.69 17.91
C ASN A 59 5.07 17.81 18.66
N VAL A 60 3.98 17.32 18.06
CA VAL A 60 2.66 17.28 18.65
C VAL A 60 2.51 15.94 19.34
N PRO A 61 2.23 15.90 20.65
CA PRO A 61 2.06 14.64 21.37
C PRO A 61 0.99 13.79 20.70
N LEU A 62 1.35 12.56 20.30
CA LEU A 62 0.36 11.58 19.89
C LEU A 62 -0.63 11.36 21.04
N GLU A 63 -1.88 11.10 20.68
CA GLU A 63 -2.95 10.86 21.63
C GLU A 63 -2.58 9.77 22.64
N LYS A 64 -2.75 10.06 23.94
CA LYS A 64 -2.42 9.13 25.01
C LYS A 64 -3.47 8.00 25.03
N ILE A 65 -3.01 6.75 24.96
CA ILE A 65 -3.88 5.58 25.08
C ILE A 65 -4.52 5.54 26.47
N THR A 66 -5.85 5.42 26.52
CA THR A 66 -6.65 5.36 27.75
C THR A 66 -7.50 4.10 27.82
N VAL A 67 -7.92 3.71 29.04
CA VAL A 67 -8.91 2.64 29.22
C VAL A 67 -10.23 3.04 28.58
N ASN A 68 -10.89 2.08 27.96
CA ASN A 68 -12.09 2.22 27.14
C ASN A 68 -11.91 2.83 25.74
N MET A 69 -10.70 3.21 25.36
CA MET A 69 -10.40 3.69 24.01
C MET A 69 -10.61 2.57 22.97
N LYS A 70 -11.29 2.90 21.85
CA LYS A 70 -11.35 2.03 20.67
C LYS A 70 -10.03 2.13 19.91
N VAL A 71 -9.49 0.99 19.51
CA VAL A 71 -8.19 0.87 18.86
C VAL A 71 -8.20 -0.22 17.80
N VAL A 72 -7.19 -0.21 16.94
CA VAL A 72 -6.80 -1.38 16.14
C VAL A 72 -5.52 -1.94 16.78
N ALA A 73 -5.47 -3.22 17.07
CA ALA A 73 -4.33 -3.82 17.78
C ALA A 73 -3.85 -5.13 17.14
N ARG A 74 -2.55 -5.39 17.28
CA ARG A 74 -1.90 -6.60 16.75
C ARG A 74 -2.35 -7.82 17.54
N ARG A 75 -2.93 -8.80 16.86
CA ARG A 75 -3.24 -10.13 17.40
C ARG A 75 -2.12 -11.13 17.08
N LYS A 76 -1.56 -11.07 15.86
CA LYS A 76 -0.37 -11.81 15.39
C LYS A 76 0.45 -10.92 14.47
N ALA A 77 1.61 -11.41 14.02
CA ALA A 77 2.58 -10.66 13.22
C ALA A 77 1.94 -9.76 12.13
N LEU A 78 1.12 -10.34 11.25
CA LEU A 78 0.44 -9.64 10.15
C LEU A 78 -1.08 -9.48 10.39
N SER A 79 -1.57 -9.77 11.59
CA SER A 79 -3.01 -9.83 11.86
C SER A 79 -3.39 -8.80 12.91
N TRP A 80 -4.07 -7.74 12.46
CA TRP A 80 -4.54 -6.63 13.28
C TRP A 80 -6.06 -6.59 13.30
N HIS A 81 -6.63 -6.21 14.46
CA HIS A 81 -8.05 -6.33 14.72
C HIS A 81 -8.58 -5.13 15.50
N ALA A 82 -9.81 -4.73 15.22
CA ALA A 82 -10.51 -3.73 16.02
C ALA A 82 -10.77 -4.26 17.44
N GLY A 83 -10.69 -3.36 18.42
CA GLY A 83 -10.90 -3.71 19.81
C GLY A 83 -10.98 -2.50 20.72
N LYS A 84 -11.03 -2.79 22.03
CA LYS A 84 -11.12 -1.79 23.09
C LYS A 84 -10.06 -2.06 24.16
N VAL A 85 -9.36 -1.01 24.58
CA VAL A 85 -8.41 -1.09 25.69
C VAL A 85 -9.19 -1.31 26.97
N THR A 86 -8.94 -2.44 27.64
CA THR A 86 -9.61 -2.80 28.90
C THR A 86 -8.76 -2.49 30.12
N GLU A 87 -7.43 -2.48 29.97
CA GLU A 87 -6.50 -2.36 31.09
C GLU A 87 -5.17 -1.78 30.59
N ILE A 88 -4.52 -0.97 31.42
CA ILE A 88 -3.16 -0.46 31.20
C ILE A 88 -2.29 -0.97 32.34
N ILE A 89 -1.26 -1.73 32.00
CA ILE A 89 -0.40 -2.43 32.96
C ILE A 89 0.99 -1.82 32.86
N THR A 90 1.48 -1.26 33.97
CA THR A 90 2.88 -0.82 34.08
C THR A 90 3.67 -1.93 34.75
N LYS A 91 4.67 -2.47 34.06
CA LYS A 91 5.57 -3.49 34.60
C LYS A 91 6.60 -2.87 35.56
N GLU A 92 7.24 -3.72 36.36
CA GLU A 92 8.31 -3.31 37.29
C GLU A 92 9.47 -2.59 36.60
N ASP A 93 9.78 -2.97 35.35
CA ASP A 93 10.80 -2.34 34.51
C ASP A 93 10.35 -1.00 33.87
N GLY A 94 9.18 -0.48 34.26
CA GLY A 94 8.58 0.74 33.74
C GLY A 94 7.93 0.59 32.36
N ARG A 95 8.02 -0.58 31.71
CA ARG A 95 7.38 -0.79 30.41
C ARG A 95 5.87 -0.85 30.55
N VAL A 96 5.17 -0.12 29.70
CA VAL A 96 3.70 -0.13 29.65
C VAL A 96 3.21 -1.17 28.64
N LYS A 97 2.23 -1.97 29.07
CA LYS A 97 1.48 -2.92 28.24
C LYS A 97 -0.01 -2.60 28.30
N TYR A 98 -0.70 -2.93 27.23
CA TYR A 98 -2.11 -2.62 27.03
C TYR A 98 -2.87 -3.91 26.80
N LYS A 99 -3.89 -4.15 27.60
CA LYS A 99 -4.80 -5.27 27.40
C LYS A 99 -5.93 -4.81 26.50
N VAL A 100 -6.06 -5.45 25.35
CA VAL A 100 -7.09 -5.16 24.35
C VAL A 100 -8.05 -6.34 24.30
N ALA A 101 -9.35 -6.07 24.46
CA ALA A 101 -10.39 -7.00 24.10
C ALA A 101 -10.81 -6.72 22.66
N PHE A 102 -10.70 -7.72 21.79
CA PHE A 102 -11.09 -7.56 20.39
C PHE A 102 -12.62 -7.50 20.27
N GLU A 103 -13.11 -6.86 19.22
CA GLU A 103 -14.55 -6.90 18.89
C GLU A 103 -14.96 -8.32 18.51
N GLU A 104 -14.07 -9.04 17.81
CA GLU A 104 -14.11 -10.49 17.73
C GLU A 104 -13.75 -11.15 19.07
N LYS A 105 -14.00 -12.45 19.18
CA LYS A 105 -13.59 -13.23 20.35
C LYS A 105 -12.07 -13.20 20.53
N GLY A 106 -11.62 -12.68 21.67
CA GLY A 106 -10.23 -12.80 22.11
C GLY A 106 -9.74 -11.60 22.90
N ARG A 107 -8.52 -11.74 23.45
CA ARG A 107 -7.80 -10.66 24.11
C ARG A 107 -6.32 -10.75 23.75
N ALA A 108 -5.64 -9.61 23.77
CA ALA A 108 -4.18 -9.54 23.63
C ALA A 108 -3.57 -8.59 24.65
N LEU A 109 -2.33 -8.87 25.05
CA LEU A 109 -1.50 -7.96 25.85
C LEU A 109 -0.36 -7.44 24.98
N VAL A 110 -0.44 -6.18 24.56
CA VAL A 110 0.40 -5.60 23.51
C VAL A 110 1.20 -4.39 24.00
N SER A 111 2.26 -4.04 23.28
CA SER A 111 2.98 -2.77 23.46
C SER A 111 2.34 -1.66 22.62
N GLY A 112 2.69 -0.39 22.88
CA GLY A 112 2.12 0.73 22.14
C GLY A 112 2.44 0.75 20.64
N HIS A 113 3.56 0.17 20.18
CA HIS A 113 3.87 -0.01 18.75
C HIS A 113 2.99 -1.07 18.07
N HIS A 114 2.20 -1.81 18.85
CA HIS A 114 1.21 -2.80 18.38
C HIS A 114 -0.23 -2.31 18.56
N ILE A 115 -0.40 -0.99 18.72
CA ILE A 115 -1.70 -0.31 18.81
C ILE A 115 -1.72 0.85 17.83
N ALA A 116 -2.79 0.96 17.07
CA ALA A 116 -3.13 2.11 16.25
C ALA A 116 -4.45 2.75 16.69
N LEU A 117 -4.58 4.06 16.46
CA LEU A 117 -5.83 4.79 16.68
C LEU A 117 -6.95 4.16 15.84
N ALA A 118 -8.18 4.10 16.36
CA ALA A 118 -9.31 3.57 15.57
C ALA A 118 -9.85 4.55 14.52
N HIS A 119 -9.51 5.83 14.64
CA HIS A 119 -9.97 6.88 13.72
C HIS A 119 -8.86 7.27 12.73
N GLN A 120 -9.29 7.97 11.68
CA GLN A 120 -8.41 8.58 10.69
C GLN A 120 -7.41 9.56 11.35
N PRO A 121 -6.13 9.54 10.98
CA PRO A 121 -5.13 10.49 11.50
C PRO A 121 -5.17 11.84 10.78
N LYS A 122 -4.55 12.84 11.40
CA LYS A 122 -4.23 14.10 10.71
C LYS A 122 -3.10 13.87 9.71
N VAL A 123 -3.20 14.49 8.52
CA VAL A 123 -2.17 14.40 7.46
C VAL A 123 -0.79 14.80 7.97
N SER A 124 -0.71 15.76 8.90
CA SER A 124 0.56 16.20 9.49
C SER A 124 1.36 15.07 10.14
N TYR A 125 0.71 14.00 10.60
CA TYR A 125 1.37 12.84 11.22
C TYR A 125 1.85 11.78 10.22
N LEU A 126 1.50 11.91 8.95
CA LEU A 126 1.78 10.91 7.92
C LEU A 126 2.90 11.40 7.00
N SER A 127 4.13 11.33 7.48
CA SER A 127 5.33 11.52 6.67
C SER A 127 5.79 10.19 6.05
N THR A 128 6.60 10.24 5.00
CA THR A 128 7.34 9.07 4.53
C THR A 128 8.13 8.44 5.71
N GLY A 129 8.06 7.11 5.83
CA GLY A 129 8.62 6.35 6.96
C GLY A 129 7.66 6.16 8.15
N ALA A 130 6.49 6.81 8.16
CA ALA A 130 5.55 6.65 9.27
C ALA A 130 5.00 5.22 9.36
N ARG A 131 4.97 4.67 10.57
CA ARG A 131 4.33 3.37 10.88
C ARG A 131 2.81 3.54 10.92
N VAL A 132 2.11 2.76 10.10
CA VAL A 132 0.66 2.83 9.98
C VAL A 132 0.04 1.44 9.94
N VAL A 133 -1.28 1.40 10.10
CA VAL A 133 -2.12 0.27 9.75
C VAL A 133 -3.14 0.77 8.72
N ILE A 134 -3.29 0.07 7.61
CA ILE A 134 -4.30 0.38 6.59
C ILE A 134 -5.48 -0.58 6.71
N GLU A 135 -6.65 -0.12 6.33
CA GLU A 135 -7.87 -0.91 6.20
C GLU A 135 -8.10 -1.21 4.72
N THR A 136 -8.19 -2.49 4.36
CA THR A 136 -8.47 -2.92 2.99
C THR A 136 -9.94 -2.67 2.62
N GLU A 137 -10.28 -2.92 1.35
CA GLU A 137 -11.68 -2.89 0.93
C GLU A 137 -12.51 -4.00 1.60
N ASP A 138 -11.89 -5.15 1.89
CA ASP A 138 -12.51 -6.27 2.61
C ASP A 138 -12.63 -6.04 4.14
N GLY A 139 -12.17 -4.87 4.62
CA GLY A 139 -12.21 -4.51 6.04
C GLY A 139 -11.10 -5.13 6.89
N GLU A 140 -10.09 -5.73 6.26
CA GLU A 140 -8.91 -6.28 6.95
C GLU A 140 -7.92 -5.17 7.31
N PHE A 141 -7.22 -5.32 8.43
CA PHE A 141 -6.20 -4.36 8.86
C PHE A 141 -4.79 -4.90 8.61
N MET A 142 -4.03 -4.20 7.78
CA MET A 142 -2.66 -4.56 7.41
C MET A 142 -1.65 -3.52 7.91
N PRO A 143 -0.61 -3.92 8.66
CA PRO A 143 0.44 -3.00 9.08
C PRO A 143 1.35 -2.64 7.90
N GLY A 144 1.93 -1.45 7.92
CA GLY A 144 2.85 -1.01 6.89
C GLY A 144 3.62 0.26 7.21
N ILE A 145 4.33 0.74 6.20
CA ILE A 145 5.12 1.98 6.23
C ILE A 145 4.66 2.90 5.10
N VAL A 146 4.40 4.16 5.43
CA VAL A 146 4.12 5.20 4.43
C VAL A 146 5.36 5.41 3.56
N ALA A 147 5.22 5.16 2.27
CA ALA A 147 6.27 5.31 1.27
C ALA A 147 6.17 6.67 0.55
N GLU A 148 4.95 7.07 0.18
CA GLU A 148 4.69 8.34 -0.49
C GLU A 148 3.56 9.11 0.22
N VAL A 149 3.73 10.43 0.30
CA VAL A 149 2.69 11.35 0.77
C VAL A 149 1.86 11.90 -0.41
N PRO A 150 0.64 12.40 -0.17
CA PRO A 150 -0.21 12.98 -1.20
C PRO A 150 0.47 14.07 -2.00
N GLY A 151 0.43 13.93 -3.32
CA GLY A 151 0.91 14.92 -4.27
C GLY A 151 0.17 14.81 -5.60
N ARG A 152 0.43 15.77 -6.49
CA ARG A 152 -0.21 15.78 -7.82
C ARG A 152 0.10 14.51 -8.62
N LYS A 153 1.33 14.00 -8.50
CA LYS A 153 1.81 12.82 -9.23
C LYS A 153 1.14 11.52 -8.83
N ASN A 154 0.67 11.40 -7.59
CA ASN A 154 0.01 10.19 -7.08
C ASN A 154 -1.49 10.38 -6.83
N HIS A 155 -2.07 11.41 -7.46
CA HIS A 155 -3.49 11.75 -7.37
C HIS A 155 -3.96 11.97 -5.93
N MET A 156 -3.14 12.64 -5.11
CA MET A 156 -3.42 12.97 -3.72
C MET A 156 -3.65 11.74 -2.82
N ARG A 157 -3.05 10.58 -3.16
CA ARG A 157 -3.10 9.34 -2.37
C ARG A 157 -1.81 9.12 -1.61
N PHE A 158 -1.89 8.36 -0.53
CA PHE A 158 -0.70 7.82 0.14
C PHE A 158 -0.29 6.53 -0.56
N MET A 159 1.00 6.26 -0.67
CA MET A 159 1.49 4.91 -0.97
C MET A 159 1.98 4.28 0.33
N VAL A 160 1.58 3.06 0.62
CA VAL A 160 2.01 2.27 1.77
C VAL A 160 2.61 0.96 1.26
N PHE A 161 3.77 0.58 1.77
CA PHE A 161 4.23 -0.81 1.70
C PHE A 161 3.72 -1.51 2.95
N THR A 162 2.87 -2.53 2.77
CA THR A 162 2.45 -3.39 3.88
C THR A 162 3.54 -4.40 4.20
N ASP A 163 3.54 -4.89 5.44
CA ASP A 163 4.58 -5.78 5.97
C ASP A 163 4.64 -7.13 5.24
N ASP A 164 3.63 -7.47 4.44
CA ASP A 164 3.58 -8.63 3.55
C ASP A 164 4.16 -8.35 2.15
N HIS A 165 4.93 -7.27 2.00
CA HIS A 165 5.58 -6.81 0.77
C HIS A 165 4.64 -6.15 -0.27
N THR A 166 3.35 -6.01 0.01
CA THR A 166 2.41 -5.45 -0.96
C THR A 166 2.47 -3.91 -0.99
N PRO A 167 2.71 -3.29 -2.16
CA PRO A 167 2.54 -1.84 -2.31
C PRO A 167 1.08 -1.49 -2.60
N VAL A 168 0.53 -0.50 -1.89
CA VAL A 168 -0.86 -0.07 -2.04
C VAL A 168 -0.96 1.46 -2.07
N TYR A 169 -1.68 2.00 -3.06
CA TYR A 169 -2.19 3.36 -2.97
C TYR A 169 -3.48 3.39 -2.15
N ILE A 170 -3.52 4.21 -1.10
CA ILE A 170 -4.59 4.22 -0.12
C ILE A 170 -5.04 5.66 0.21
N ALA A 171 -6.33 5.84 0.45
CA ALA A 171 -6.91 7.12 0.86
C ALA A 171 -6.77 7.33 2.37
N LEU A 172 -6.68 8.60 2.78
CA LEU A 172 -6.52 8.99 4.19
C LEU A 172 -7.54 8.33 5.16
N PRO A 173 -8.84 8.23 4.83
CA PRO A 173 -9.83 7.63 5.74
C PRO A 173 -9.59 6.15 6.06
N LYS A 174 -8.79 5.45 5.24
CA LYS A 174 -8.44 4.03 5.43
C LYS A 174 -7.09 3.85 6.13
N ILE A 175 -6.45 4.92 6.58
CA ILE A 175 -5.20 4.86 7.36
C ILE A 175 -5.51 4.99 8.86
N ARG A 176 -4.77 4.26 9.68
CA ARG A 176 -4.73 4.36 11.15
C ARG A 176 -3.28 4.57 11.58
N LEU A 177 -3.04 5.53 12.47
CA LEU A 177 -1.69 5.86 12.95
C LEU A 177 -1.32 4.98 14.14
N VAL A 178 -0.12 4.37 14.11
CA VAL A 178 0.41 3.63 15.26
C VAL A 178 0.75 4.60 16.40
N CYS A 179 0.27 4.29 17.60
CA CYS A 179 0.26 5.23 18.74
C CYS A 179 1.63 5.50 19.34
N GLN A 180 2.49 4.48 19.40
CA GLN A 180 3.84 4.60 19.97
C GLN A 180 4.80 3.73 19.16
N PRO A 181 5.13 4.10 17.92
CA PRO A 181 6.07 3.34 17.10
C PRO A 181 7.43 3.19 17.81
N LEU A 182 8.20 2.17 17.42
CA LEU A 182 9.59 2.04 17.84
C LEU A 182 10.43 3.23 17.36
N ALA A 183 11.61 3.42 17.96
CA ALA A 183 12.52 4.48 17.57
C ALA A 183 12.91 4.40 16.09
N ASP A 184 13.21 3.19 15.61
CA ASP A 184 13.16 2.85 14.19
C ASP A 184 11.87 2.06 13.91
N PRO A 185 10.88 2.65 13.21
CA PRO A 185 9.67 1.96 12.78
C PRO A 185 9.91 0.63 12.05
N LEU A 186 11.04 0.50 11.36
CA LEU A 186 11.37 -0.69 10.58
C LEU A 186 11.70 -1.90 11.47
N ASP A 187 12.09 -1.70 12.72
CA ASP A 187 12.42 -2.80 13.64
C ASP A 187 11.20 -3.65 14.02
N ASP A 188 9.98 -3.16 13.78
CA ASP A 188 8.73 -3.92 14.01
C ASP A 188 8.31 -4.80 12.82
N ILE A 189 9.00 -4.67 11.67
CA ILE A 189 8.78 -5.50 10.47
C ILE A 189 9.36 -6.90 10.71
N PRO A 190 8.54 -7.97 10.66
CA PRO A 190 9.01 -9.32 10.94
C PRO A 190 9.94 -9.90 9.87
N ASP A 191 9.64 -9.65 8.60
CA ASP A 191 10.42 -10.17 7.48
C ASP A 191 11.70 -9.33 7.27
N ASN A 192 12.86 -9.99 7.35
CA ASN A 192 14.14 -9.29 7.26
C ASN A 192 14.38 -8.68 5.87
N ASN A 193 13.95 -9.37 4.81
CA ASN A 193 14.15 -8.91 3.44
C ASN A 193 13.28 -7.67 3.18
N HIS A 194 12.03 -7.66 3.67
CA HIS A 194 11.15 -6.49 3.62
C HIS A 194 11.73 -5.32 4.40
N ARG A 195 12.24 -5.59 5.60
CA ARG A 195 12.86 -4.57 6.45
C ARG A 195 14.07 -3.93 5.78
N GLU A 196 14.92 -4.72 5.14
CA GLU A 196 16.08 -4.23 4.39
C GLU A 196 15.66 -3.43 3.15
N PHE A 197 14.70 -3.96 2.38
CA PHE A 197 14.10 -3.23 1.25
C PHE A 197 13.57 -1.85 1.68
N MET A 198 12.80 -1.79 2.76
CA MET A 198 12.25 -0.53 3.27
C MET A 198 13.33 0.43 3.74
N ARG A 199 14.39 -0.08 4.37
CA ARG A 199 15.53 0.74 4.79
C ARG A 199 16.22 1.39 3.60
N ASP A 200 16.46 0.62 2.54
CA ASP A 200 17.11 1.13 1.34
C ASP A 200 16.19 2.03 0.51
N TYR A 201 14.89 1.76 0.49
CA TYR A 201 13.89 2.66 -0.10
C TYR A 201 13.91 4.03 0.59
N LEU A 202 13.80 4.06 1.93
CA LEU A 202 13.74 5.31 2.70
C LEU A 202 15.05 6.12 2.60
N ARG A 203 16.21 5.45 2.47
CA ARG A 203 17.50 6.12 2.24
C ARG A 203 17.58 6.86 0.91
N GLN A 204 16.85 6.40 -0.11
CA GLN A 204 16.86 7.00 -1.44
C GLN A 204 15.80 8.11 -1.58
N TRP A 205 14.93 8.29 -0.59
CA TRP A 205 13.91 9.34 -0.60
C TRP A 205 14.56 10.74 -0.58
N PRO A 206 14.06 11.72 -1.36
CA PRO A 206 12.83 11.73 -2.16
C PRO A 206 12.98 11.30 -3.63
N PHE A 207 14.09 10.67 -4.01
CA PHE A 207 14.41 10.33 -5.40
C PHE A 207 14.72 8.84 -5.59
N PRO A 208 13.82 7.92 -5.21
CA PRO A 208 14.06 6.49 -5.45
C PRO A 208 14.08 6.19 -6.94
N ALA A 209 15.02 5.34 -7.37
CA ALA A 209 15.14 4.96 -8.78
C ALA A 209 13.91 4.15 -9.22
N GLN A 210 13.29 4.57 -10.33
CA GLN A 210 12.14 3.89 -10.92
C GLN A 210 12.30 3.80 -12.43
N THR A 211 11.87 2.67 -12.98
CA THR A 211 11.83 2.47 -14.43
C THR A 211 10.47 2.88 -15.00
N HIS A 212 10.47 3.30 -16.26
CA HIS A 212 9.26 3.59 -17.02
C HIS A 212 8.77 2.34 -17.73
N TYR A 213 7.48 2.04 -17.55
CA TYR A 213 6.80 0.90 -18.17
C TYR A 213 5.63 1.38 -19.02
N ARG A 214 5.20 0.57 -19.99
CA ARG A 214 4.02 0.81 -20.84
C ARG A 214 3.02 -0.33 -20.69
N VAL A 215 1.73 -0.02 -20.77
CA VAL A 215 0.68 -1.05 -20.85
C VAL A 215 0.91 -1.93 -22.08
N GLY A 216 0.76 -3.24 -21.93
CA GLY A 216 1.08 -4.27 -22.93
C GLY A 216 2.56 -4.61 -23.04
N GLN A 217 3.44 -3.96 -22.27
CA GLN A 217 4.85 -4.33 -22.24
C GLN A 217 5.03 -5.71 -21.61
N LYS A 218 5.69 -6.61 -22.33
CA LYS A 218 6.12 -7.91 -21.83
C LYS A 218 7.51 -7.81 -21.19
N MET A 219 7.67 -8.44 -20.04
CA MET A 219 8.91 -8.43 -19.27
C MET A 219 8.97 -9.64 -18.34
N ARG A 220 9.98 -9.71 -17.47
CA ARG A 220 10.08 -10.74 -16.43
C ARG A 220 10.08 -10.14 -15.04
N ALA A 221 9.45 -10.86 -14.12
CA ALA A 221 9.40 -10.51 -12.71
C ALA A 221 9.61 -11.75 -11.84
N LEU A 222 10.31 -11.56 -10.71
CA LEU A 222 10.53 -12.61 -9.73
C LEU A 222 9.22 -12.99 -9.04
N TYR A 223 8.89 -14.27 -9.08
CA TYR A 223 7.76 -14.88 -8.39
C TYR A 223 8.13 -16.30 -7.95
N ASN A 224 7.87 -16.62 -6.68
CA ASN A 224 8.23 -17.91 -6.07
C ASN A 224 9.70 -18.34 -6.32
N GLY A 225 10.63 -17.38 -6.34
CA GLY A 225 12.06 -17.63 -6.52
C GLY A 225 12.52 -17.75 -7.98
N THR A 226 11.62 -17.69 -8.97
CA THR A 226 11.95 -17.78 -10.39
C THR A 226 11.53 -16.52 -11.14
N GLN A 227 12.28 -16.15 -12.17
CA GLN A 227 11.95 -15.05 -13.06
C GLN A 227 10.89 -15.50 -14.08
N GLU A 228 9.65 -15.09 -13.86
CA GLU A 228 8.48 -15.48 -14.64
C GLU A 228 8.11 -14.41 -15.66
N LYS A 229 7.50 -14.82 -16.78
CA LYS A 229 7.00 -13.89 -17.79
C LYS A 229 5.75 -13.17 -17.30
N VAL A 230 5.72 -11.86 -17.51
CA VAL A 230 4.59 -11.01 -17.14
C VAL A 230 4.27 -10.00 -18.23
N GLU A 231 3.03 -9.54 -18.26
CA GLU A 231 2.58 -8.41 -19.08
C GLU A 231 2.05 -7.29 -18.19
N VAL A 232 2.44 -6.05 -18.49
CA VAL A 232 1.97 -4.87 -17.76
C VAL A 232 0.53 -4.55 -18.19
N LEU A 233 -0.42 -4.68 -17.26
CA LEU A 233 -1.82 -4.36 -17.48
C LEU A 233 -2.14 -2.88 -17.25
N GLN A 234 -1.54 -2.29 -16.21
CA GLN A 234 -1.81 -0.92 -15.82
C GLN A 234 -0.54 -0.26 -15.27
N VAL A 235 -0.40 1.04 -15.50
CA VAL A 235 0.60 1.87 -14.84
C VAL A 235 -0.16 2.90 -14.01
N ASP A 236 0.05 2.89 -12.70
CA ASP A 236 -0.53 3.86 -11.78
C ASP A 236 0.57 4.49 -10.94
N CYS A 237 0.99 5.70 -11.34
CA CYS A 237 1.98 6.48 -10.63
C CYS A 237 3.28 5.68 -10.39
N SER A 238 3.65 5.37 -9.15
CA SER A 238 4.85 4.58 -8.83
C SER A 238 4.65 3.05 -8.93
N LEU A 239 3.42 2.58 -9.20
CA LEU A 239 3.07 1.17 -9.27
C LEU A 239 2.70 0.74 -10.68
N ILE A 240 2.85 -0.55 -10.94
CA ILE A 240 2.35 -1.23 -12.13
C ILE A 240 1.53 -2.44 -11.71
N GLU A 241 0.41 -2.69 -12.38
CA GLU A 241 -0.29 -3.97 -12.27
C GLU A 241 0.23 -4.86 -13.39
N VAL A 242 0.67 -6.07 -13.02
CA VAL A 242 1.14 -7.08 -13.97
C VAL A 242 0.26 -8.32 -13.88
N ILE A 243 0.19 -9.07 -14.98
CA ILE A 243 -0.35 -10.43 -14.99
C ILE A 243 0.78 -11.43 -15.24
N PHE A 244 0.85 -12.47 -14.42
CA PHE A 244 1.81 -13.55 -14.58
C PHE A 244 1.29 -14.57 -15.59
N GLU A 245 2.08 -14.88 -16.63
CA GLU A 245 1.64 -15.81 -17.68
C GLU A 245 1.46 -17.25 -17.14
N VAL A 246 2.20 -17.62 -16.08
CA VAL A 246 2.25 -18.98 -15.52
C VAL A 246 0.94 -19.46 -14.89
N ASP A 247 0.22 -18.59 -14.18
CA ASP A 247 -0.98 -18.92 -13.42
C ASP A 247 -2.09 -17.85 -13.56
N GLN A 248 -1.87 -16.82 -14.38
CA GLN A 248 -2.81 -15.74 -14.69
C GLN A 248 -3.19 -14.86 -13.49
N HIS A 249 -2.47 -14.94 -12.37
CA HIS A 249 -2.71 -14.04 -11.25
C HIS A 249 -2.22 -12.62 -11.58
N LYS A 250 -2.87 -11.63 -10.95
CA LYS A 250 -2.50 -10.22 -11.06
C LYS A 250 -1.85 -9.74 -9.79
N GLU A 251 -0.88 -8.85 -9.93
CA GLU A 251 -0.18 -8.27 -8.79
C GLU A 251 0.22 -6.81 -9.06
N TRP A 252 0.10 -5.97 -8.04
CA TRP A 252 0.68 -4.63 -8.05
C TRP A 252 2.14 -4.67 -7.60
N LEU A 253 3.05 -4.19 -8.46
CA LEU A 253 4.47 -4.10 -8.19
C LEU A 253 4.93 -2.65 -8.15
N TYR A 254 5.85 -2.34 -7.24
CA TYR A 254 6.56 -1.08 -7.25
C TYR A 254 7.56 -1.02 -8.41
N ARG A 255 7.52 0.06 -9.21
CA ARG A 255 8.38 0.21 -10.42
C ARG A 255 9.88 0.27 -10.15
N GLY A 256 10.28 0.46 -8.90
CA GLY A 256 11.67 0.39 -8.45
C GLY A 256 12.05 -0.95 -7.80
N SER A 257 11.17 -1.95 -7.84
CA SER A 257 11.38 -3.24 -7.18
C SER A 257 12.45 -4.08 -7.88
N ILE A 258 13.37 -4.66 -7.11
CA ILE A 258 14.38 -5.64 -7.59
C ILE A 258 13.75 -6.95 -8.11
N ARG A 259 12.45 -7.16 -7.91
CA ARG A 259 11.73 -8.27 -8.56
C ARG A 259 11.66 -8.08 -10.07
N LEU A 260 11.67 -6.85 -10.55
CA LEU A 260 11.61 -6.53 -11.98
C LEU A 260 12.99 -6.75 -12.59
N GLU A 261 13.10 -7.60 -13.61
CA GLU A 261 14.38 -7.99 -14.24
C GLU A 261 15.24 -6.77 -14.61
N GLN A 262 14.65 -5.78 -15.28
CA GLN A 262 15.34 -4.54 -15.67
C GLN A 262 15.89 -3.74 -14.47
N MET A 263 15.19 -3.77 -13.33
CA MET A 263 15.68 -3.11 -12.12
C MET A 263 16.85 -3.88 -11.51
N LEU A 264 16.76 -5.21 -11.48
CA LEU A 264 17.81 -6.09 -10.98
C LEU A 264 19.12 -5.86 -11.75
N GLU A 265 19.06 -5.90 -13.08
CA GLU A 265 20.20 -5.63 -13.98
C GLU A 265 20.81 -4.25 -13.70
N MET A 266 19.98 -3.22 -13.60
CA MET A 266 20.43 -1.85 -13.32
C MET A 266 21.17 -1.73 -11.97
N TYR A 267 20.69 -2.40 -10.92
CA TYR A 267 21.34 -2.40 -9.61
C TYR A 267 22.67 -3.18 -9.62
N GLU A 268 22.73 -4.31 -10.33
CA GLU A 268 23.97 -5.08 -10.50
C GLU A 268 25.04 -4.26 -11.23
N GLU A 269 24.68 -3.57 -12.31
CA GLU A 269 25.59 -2.69 -13.04
C GLU A 269 26.11 -1.52 -12.18
N MET A 270 25.22 -0.88 -11.41
CA MET A 270 25.62 0.20 -10.50
C MET A 270 26.53 -0.30 -9.37
N GLY A 271 26.27 -1.51 -8.87
CA GLY A 271 27.11 -2.17 -7.86
C GLY A 271 28.52 -2.46 -8.38
N ALA A 272 28.62 -3.03 -9.59
CA ALA A 272 29.88 -3.31 -10.26
C ALA A 272 30.73 -2.03 -10.44
N LYS A 273 30.13 -0.95 -10.96
CA LYS A 273 30.80 0.34 -11.17
C LYS A 273 31.37 0.94 -9.88
N LYS A 274 30.61 0.89 -8.78
CA LYS A 274 31.09 1.35 -7.46
C LYS A 274 32.26 0.52 -6.92
N SER A 275 32.33 -0.77 -7.26
CA SER A 275 33.43 -1.64 -6.86
C SER A 275 34.72 -1.36 -7.63
N ASP A 276 34.60 -0.98 -8.90
CA ASP A 276 35.72 -0.62 -9.77
C ASP A 276 36.29 0.78 -9.47
N GLU A 277 35.44 1.77 -9.16
CA GLU A 277 35.88 3.09 -8.70
C GLU A 277 36.64 3.03 -7.37
N LYS A 278 36.22 2.18 -6.43
CA LYS A 278 36.95 1.95 -5.17
C LYS A 278 38.31 1.29 -5.38
N LYS A 279 38.46 0.42 -6.39
CA LYS A 279 39.76 -0.18 -6.75
C LYS A 279 40.69 0.84 -7.40
N ASN A 280 40.17 1.68 -8.31
CA ASN A 280 40.98 2.70 -9.00
C ASN A 280 41.42 3.85 -8.10
N ASN A 281 40.61 4.26 -7.11
CA ASN A 281 41.02 5.28 -6.12
C ASN A 281 42.02 4.74 -5.06
N GLY A 282 42.26 3.43 -5.01
CA GLY A 282 43.27 2.82 -4.16
C GLY A 282 44.68 2.80 -4.76
N THR A 283 44.86 3.19 -6.03
CA THR A 283 46.14 3.00 -6.77
C THR A 283 46.92 4.30 -7.00
N VAL A 284 46.45 5.47 -6.55
CA VAL A 284 47.24 6.72 -6.67
C VAL A 284 47.94 7.03 -5.36
N LYS A 285 49.05 6.33 -5.09
CA LYS A 285 50.20 6.86 -4.33
C LYS A 285 51.49 6.22 -4.83
N LYS A 286 52.24 6.97 -5.63
CA LYS A 286 53.68 7.11 -5.50
C LYS A 286 54.12 8.46 -6.05
#